data_AF-R7TFF3-F1
#
_entry.id   AF-R7TFF3-F1
#
_cell.length_a   1.000
_cell.length_b   1.000
_cell.length_c   1.000
_cell.angle_alpha   90.00
_cell.angle_beta   90.00
_cell.angle_gamma   90.00
#
_symmetry.space_group_name_H-M   'P 1'
#
loop_
_entity.id
_entity.type
_entity.pdbx_description
1 polymer ?
#
loop_
_entity_poly.entity_id
_entity_poly.type
_entity_poly.pdbx_seq_one_letter_code
_entity_poly.pdbx_strand_id
1 'polypeptide(L)'
;MATAYKDWGVIFKRADKDKNGVIDFGELKEALGNYGYRESEAKIKELFHKEEEEDENIRVSRIEFTKIMNSLSDETHVSILIRKSMSNKSNQSPAQLEAVIDELNCIMAPEVEIDRLKKVLKENRAITDANSFVDAYLNCK
;
A
#
# COMPACT_ATOMS: atom_id res chain seq x y z
N MET A 1 -7.81 15.01 -5.73
CA MET A 1 -8.71 14.36 -6.71
C MET A 1 -8.94 12.93 -6.25
N ALA A 2 -10.17 12.42 -6.32
CA ALA A 2 -10.49 11.06 -5.89
C ALA A 2 -9.89 10.04 -6.87
N THR A 3 -8.88 9.30 -6.45
CA THR A 3 -8.22 8.27 -7.28
C THR A 3 -9.17 7.08 -7.45
N ALA A 4 -9.65 6.88 -8.68
CA ALA A 4 -10.70 5.91 -9.05
C ALA A 4 -10.25 4.43 -9.04
N TYR A 5 -9.09 4.09 -8.50
CA TYR A 5 -8.47 2.78 -8.72
C TYR A 5 -7.94 2.15 -7.44
N LYS A 6 -8.85 1.77 -6.55
CA LYS A 6 -8.61 0.69 -5.59
C LYS A 6 -9.91 -0.01 -5.29
N ASP A 7 -10.01 -1.29 -5.65
CA ASP A 7 -11.03 -2.13 -5.04
C ASP A 7 -10.62 -2.44 -3.59
N TRP A 8 -10.81 -1.43 -2.73
CA TRP A 8 -10.66 -1.56 -1.29
C TRP A 8 -11.55 -2.67 -0.73
N GLY A 9 -12.57 -3.12 -1.47
CA GLY A 9 -13.39 -4.28 -1.11
C GLY A 9 -12.61 -5.59 -1.09
N VAL A 10 -11.71 -5.82 -2.04
CA VAL A 10 -10.85 -7.03 -2.05
C VAL A 10 -9.84 -6.97 -0.90
N ILE A 11 -9.32 -5.78 -0.62
CA ILE A 11 -8.35 -5.57 0.47
C ILE A 11 -9.03 -5.74 1.83
N PHE A 12 -10.22 -5.16 2.00
CA PHE A 12 -11.05 -5.29 3.19
C PHE A 12 -11.35 -6.76 3.50
N LYS A 13 -11.82 -7.53 2.51
CA LYS A 13 -12.12 -8.97 2.68
C LYS A 13 -10.91 -9.83 3.06
N ARG A 14 -9.68 -9.37 2.78
CA ARG A 14 -8.45 -10.06 3.17
C ARG A 14 -7.97 -9.63 4.55
N ALA A 15 -8.33 -8.42 4.97
CA ALA A 15 -8.02 -7.88 6.27
C ALA A 15 -8.96 -8.43 7.35
N ASP A 16 -10.26 -8.50 7.05
CA ASP A 16 -11.31 -9.13 7.86
C ASP A 16 -11.12 -10.65 7.87
N LYS A 17 -10.32 -11.14 8.84
CA LYS A 17 -9.89 -12.54 8.95
C LYS A 17 -10.98 -13.40 9.56
N ASP A 18 -11.65 -12.87 10.57
CA ASP A 18 -12.74 -13.57 11.24
C ASP A 18 -14.06 -13.49 10.44
N LYS A 19 -14.09 -12.66 9.38
CA LYS A 19 -15.23 -12.45 8.48
C LYS A 19 -16.45 -11.88 9.20
N ASN A 20 -16.22 -11.10 10.25
CA ASN A 20 -17.29 -10.48 11.04
C ASN A 20 -17.86 -9.23 10.35
N GLY A 21 -17.28 -8.79 9.22
CA GLY A 21 -17.74 -7.63 8.45
C GLY A 21 -17.20 -6.28 8.93
N VAL A 22 -16.29 -6.28 9.91
CA VAL A 22 -15.53 -5.13 10.42
C VAL A 22 -14.06 -5.52 10.54
N ILE A 23 -13.17 -4.54 10.65
CA ILE A 23 -11.73 -4.78 10.85
C ILE A 23 -11.36 -4.22 12.22
N ASP A 24 -10.85 -5.07 13.11
CA ASP A 24 -10.29 -4.61 14.39
C ASP A 24 -8.86 -4.04 14.25
N PHE A 25 -8.31 -3.46 15.32
CA PHE A 25 -6.97 -2.88 15.30
C PHE A 25 -5.88 -3.88 14.90
N GLY A 26 -5.98 -5.12 15.38
CA GLY A 26 -5.03 -6.18 15.05
C GLY A 26 -5.13 -6.58 13.58
N GLU A 27 -6.34 -6.76 13.07
CA GLU A 27 -6.62 -7.07 11.67
C GLU A 27 -6.17 -5.95 10.72
N LEU A 28 -6.41 -4.69 11.07
CA LEU A 28 -5.93 -3.57 10.25
C LEU A 28 -4.41 -3.48 10.29
N LYS A 29 -3.80 -3.56 11.48
CA LYS A 29 -2.34 -3.49 11.63
C LYS A 29 -1.69 -4.60 10.83
N GLU A 30 -2.24 -5.82 10.89
CA GLU A 30 -1.72 -6.93 10.12
C GLU A 30 -1.98 -6.77 8.63
N ALA A 31 -3.17 -6.32 8.22
CA ALA A 31 -3.46 -6.04 6.83
C ALA A 31 -2.48 -4.99 6.28
N LEU A 32 -2.40 -3.82 6.91
CA LEU A 32 -1.46 -2.76 6.59
C LEU A 32 -0.02 -3.28 6.57
N GLY A 33 0.39 -4.07 7.56
CA GLY A 33 1.71 -4.71 7.61
C GLY A 33 1.97 -5.71 6.47
N ASN A 34 0.97 -6.51 6.09
CA ASN A 34 1.01 -7.43 4.95
C ASN A 34 1.09 -6.67 3.61
N TYR A 35 0.51 -5.47 3.57
CA TYR A 35 0.69 -4.51 2.47
C TYR A 35 1.96 -3.64 2.65
N GLY A 36 2.75 -3.90 3.69
CA GLY A 36 4.04 -3.27 3.98
C GLY A 36 4.00 -1.85 4.51
N TYR A 37 2.83 -1.37 4.93
CA TYR A 37 2.73 -0.18 5.76
C TYR A 37 3.28 -0.51 7.16
N ARG A 38 4.52 -0.10 7.40
CA ARG A 38 5.27 -0.32 8.64
C ARG A 38 5.34 0.96 9.45
N GLU A 39 4.18 1.53 9.74
CA GLU A 39 4.11 2.66 10.65
C GLU A 39 4.05 2.21 12.10
N SER A 40 4.35 3.14 13.01
CA SER A 40 4.20 2.90 14.44
C SER A 40 2.74 2.56 14.78
N GLU A 41 2.53 1.73 15.80
CA GLU A 41 1.19 1.46 16.31
C GLU A 41 0.46 2.74 16.69
N ALA A 42 1.19 3.75 17.19
CA ALA A 42 0.63 5.08 17.49
C ALA A 42 0.06 5.76 16.24
N LYS A 43 0.76 5.68 15.11
CA LYS A 43 0.29 6.27 13.84
C LYS A 43 -0.87 5.48 13.23
N ILE A 44 -0.84 4.14 13.34
CA ILE A 44 -1.98 3.30 12.93
C ILE A 44 -3.20 3.57 13.84
N LYS A 45 -2.96 3.77 15.14
CA LYS A 45 -4.01 4.21 16.08
C LYS A 45 -4.54 5.59 15.73
N GLU A 46 -3.70 6.53 15.32
CA GLU A 46 -4.13 7.86 14.85
C GLU A 46 -5.01 7.77 13.60
N LEU A 47 -4.71 6.84 12.67
CA LEU A 47 -5.59 6.54 11.54
C LEU A 47 -6.93 5.91 11.97
N PHE A 48 -6.92 5.19 13.09
CA PHE A 48 -8.07 4.55 13.72
C PHE A 48 -8.93 5.54 14.52
N HIS A 49 -8.28 6.44 15.26
CA HIS A 49 -8.88 7.42 16.13
C HIS A 49 -9.28 8.63 15.30
N LYS A 50 -10.54 8.61 14.88
CA LYS A 50 -11.18 9.83 14.41
C LYS A 50 -11.67 10.64 15.62
N GLU A 51 -10.71 11.20 16.36
CA GLU A 51 -10.85 12.22 17.42
C GLU A 51 -11.90 12.07 18.55
N GLU A 52 -12.84 11.11 18.53
CA GLU A 52 -14.04 11.18 19.38
C GLU A 52 -14.43 9.90 20.15
N GLU A 53 -13.73 8.76 20.00
CA GLU A 53 -14.10 7.53 20.72
C GLU A 53 -12.97 6.96 21.58
N GLU A 54 -13.08 7.15 22.91
CA GLU A 54 -12.24 6.51 23.95
C GLU A 54 -12.53 5.01 24.12
N ASP A 55 -13.09 4.34 23.11
CA ASP A 55 -13.43 2.93 23.24
C ASP A 55 -12.21 2.05 22.92
N GLU A 56 -11.92 1.10 23.81
CA GLU A 56 -10.78 0.18 23.68
C GLU A 56 -10.98 -0.86 22.56
N ASN A 57 -12.13 -0.79 21.87
CA ASN A 57 -12.63 -1.80 20.94
C ASN A 57 -13.09 -1.22 19.60
N ILE A 58 -12.40 -0.19 19.10
CA ILE A 58 -12.72 0.44 17.81
C ILE A 58 -12.67 -0.60 16.70
N ARG A 59 -13.70 -0.56 15.85
CA ARG A 59 -13.89 -1.45 14.69
C ARG A 59 -14.09 -0.59 13.45
N VAL A 60 -13.38 -0.94 12.39
CA VAL A 60 -13.41 -0.21 11.12
C VAL A 60 -14.34 -0.92 10.16
N SER A 61 -15.46 -0.29 9.82
CA SER A 61 -16.34 -0.78 8.76
C SER A 61 -15.68 -0.63 7.38
N ARG A 62 -16.19 -1.33 6.36
CA ARG A 62 -15.70 -1.20 4.97
C ARG A 62 -15.67 0.25 4.47
N ILE A 63 -16.64 1.06 4.89
CA ILE A 63 -16.75 2.47 4.49
C ILE A 63 -15.64 3.27 5.16
N GLU A 64 -15.39 3.05 6.45
CA GLU A 64 -14.31 3.72 7.19
C GLU A 64 -12.94 3.28 6.71
N PHE A 65 -12.75 1.98 6.44
CA PHE A 65 -11.54 1.47 5.82
C PHE A 65 -11.25 2.20 4.51
N THR A 66 -12.26 2.35 3.65
CA THR A 66 -12.12 3.09 2.40
C THR A 66 -11.76 4.56 2.63
N LYS A 67 -12.32 5.20 3.66
CA LYS A 67 -11.99 6.59 4.02
C LYS A 67 -10.56 6.73 4.53
N ILE A 68 -10.15 5.86 5.46
CA ILE A 68 -8.77 5.79 5.97
C ILE A 68 -7.82 5.62 4.80
N MET A 69 -8.06 4.60 3.97
CA MET A 69 -7.21 4.32 2.83
C MET A 69 -7.20 5.50 1.85
N ASN A 70 -8.31 6.18 1.58
CA ASN A 70 -8.30 7.38 0.72
C ASN A 70 -7.64 8.61 1.36
N SER A 71 -7.52 8.65 2.69
CA SER A 71 -6.85 9.72 3.44
C SER A 71 -5.33 9.52 3.56
N LEU A 72 -4.82 8.33 3.26
CA LEU A 72 -3.38 8.06 3.18
C LEU A 72 -2.76 8.83 2.00
N SER A 73 -1.49 9.21 2.14
CA SER A 73 -0.74 9.88 1.08
C SER A 73 -0.57 8.98 -0.16
N ASP A 74 -0.41 9.60 -1.33
CA ASP A 74 -0.11 8.87 -2.57
C ASP A 74 1.13 7.99 -2.41
N GLU A 75 2.15 8.45 -1.70
CA GLU A 75 3.36 7.68 -1.36
C GLU A 75 3.02 6.38 -0.60
N THR A 76 2.08 6.46 0.35
CA THR A 76 1.61 5.29 1.08
C THR A 76 0.90 4.32 0.14
N HIS A 77 0.05 4.82 -0.76
CA HIS A 77 -0.64 3.99 -1.74
C HIS A 77 0.30 3.29 -2.69
N VAL A 78 1.30 4.00 -3.21
CA VAL A 78 2.36 3.44 -4.04
C VAL A 78 3.00 2.28 -3.32
N SER A 79 3.43 2.51 -2.08
CA SER A 79 4.20 1.53 -1.32
C SER A 79 3.40 0.23 -1.11
N ILE A 80 2.08 0.37 -0.89
CA ILE A 80 1.13 -0.74 -0.74
C ILE A 80 0.96 -1.50 -2.06
N LEU A 81 0.78 -0.77 -3.17
CA LEU A 81 0.58 -1.38 -4.49
C LEU A 81 1.85 -2.09 -4.98
N ILE A 82 3.00 -1.44 -4.82
CA ILE A 82 4.33 -1.98 -5.13
C ILE A 82 4.52 -3.33 -4.44
N ARG A 83 4.31 -3.37 -3.13
CA ARG A 83 4.54 -4.57 -2.32
C ARG A 83 3.50 -5.65 -2.58
N LYS A 84 2.25 -5.29 -2.89
CA LYS A 84 1.21 -6.22 -3.35
C LYS A 84 1.58 -6.89 -4.67
N SER A 85 2.00 -6.11 -5.67
CA SER A 85 2.39 -6.65 -6.98
C SER A 85 3.67 -7.51 -6.88
N MET A 86 4.56 -7.21 -5.92
CA MET A 86 5.75 -8.04 -5.67
C MET A 86 5.49 -9.28 -4.79
N SER A 87 4.50 -9.29 -3.90
CA SER A 87 4.19 -10.45 -3.04
C SER A 87 3.76 -11.70 -3.83
N ASN A 88 3.30 -11.54 -5.08
CA ASN A 88 2.94 -12.66 -5.96
C ASN A 88 4.10 -13.18 -6.85
N LYS A 89 5.25 -12.49 -6.88
CA LYS A 89 6.35 -12.78 -7.81
C LYS A 89 7.58 -13.23 -7.02
N SER A 90 7.74 -14.54 -6.89
CA SER A 90 8.80 -15.20 -6.12
C SER A 90 10.23 -15.07 -6.70
N ASN A 91 10.47 -14.21 -7.70
CA ASN A 91 11.83 -14.02 -8.22
C ASN A 91 12.04 -12.63 -8.86
N GLN A 92 12.80 -11.78 -8.18
CA GLN A 92 12.91 -10.35 -8.46
C GLN A 92 13.93 -10.02 -9.57
N SER A 93 13.64 -10.48 -10.79
CA SER A 93 14.41 -10.04 -11.96
C SER A 93 14.02 -8.60 -12.38
N PRO A 94 14.94 -7.82 -12.98
CA PRO A 94 14.64 -6.48 -13.48
C PRO A 94 13.42 -6.41 -14.41
N ALA A 95 13.19 -7.45 -15.23
CA ALA A 95 12.04 -7.55 -16.11
C ALA A 95 10.70 -7.69 -15.34
N GLN A 96 10.72 -8.36 -14.18
CA GLN A 96 9.54 -8.46 -13.33
C GLN A 96 9.25 -7.14 -12.60
N LEU A 97 10.28 -6.38 -12.22
CA LEU A 97 10.15 -5.04 -11.65
C LEU A 97 9.62 -4.03 -12.69
N GLU A 98 10.08 -4.10 -13.95
CA GLU A 98 9.51 -3.31 -15.06
C GLU A 98 8.02 -3.60 -15.25
N ALA A 99 7.59 -4.86 -15.19
CA ALA A 99 6.18 -5.22 -15.28
C ALA A 99 5.35 -4.68 -14.10
N VAL A 100 5.95 -4.55 -12.90
CA VAL A 100 5.30 -3.89 -11.76
C VAL A 100 5.18 -2.38 -11.99
N ILE A 101 6.19 -1.74 -12.58
CA ILE A 101 6.12 -0.30 -12.94
C ILE A 101 4.99 -0.04 -13.93
N ASP A 102 4.87 -0.86 -14.98
CA ASP A 102 3.82 -0.67 -15.99
C ASP A 102 2.42 -0.88 -15.40
N GLU A 103 2.27 -1.84 -14.48
CA GLU A 103 1.03 -2.05 -13.71
C GLU A 103 0.70 -0.84 -12.82
N LEU A 104 1.69 -0.30 -12.09
CA LEU A 104 1.53 0.87 -11.23
C LEU A 104 1.21 2.13 -12.01
N ASN A 105 1.83 2.34 -13.17
CA ASN A 105 1.56 3.48 -14.03
C ASN A 105 0.13 3.48 -14.57
N CYS A 106 -0.40 2.28 -14.88
CA CYS A 106 -1.81 2.13 -15.25
C CYS A 106 -2.76 2.50 -14.09
N ILE A 107 -2.35 2.25 -12.84
CA ILE A 107 -3.15 2.48 -11.64
C ILE A 107 -3.05 3.93 -11.13
N MET A 108 -1.88 4.54 -11.22
CA MET A 108 -1.58 5.81 -10.55
C MET A 108 -1.71 7.05 -11.44
N ALA A 109 -1.98 6.87 -12.73
CA ALA A 109 -1.86 7.91 -13.76
C ALA A 109 -0.39 8.39 -13.91
N PRO A 110 0.00 8.92 -15.08
CA PRO A 110 1.39 9.03 -15.50
C PRO A 110 2.09 10.28 -14.93
N GLU A 111 2.04 10.47 -13.61
CA GLU A 111 2.77 11.56 -12.93
C GLU A 111 4.21 11.20 -12.56
N VAL A 112 4.59 9.92 -12.60
CA VAL A 112 5.98 9.51 -12.36
C VAL A 112 6.70 9.39 -13.69
N GLU A 113 7.91 9.98 -13.79
CA GLU A 113 8.85 9.70 -14.87
C GLU A 113 9.27 8.22 -14.80
N ILE A 114 8.43 7.35 -15.35
CA ILE A 114 8.67 5.91 -15.49
C ILE A 114 10.03 5.67 -16.12
N ASP A 115 10.45 6.51 -17.07
CA ASP A 115 11.75 6.43 -17.72
C ASP A 115 12.90 6.62 -16.71
N ARG A 116 12.75 7.53 -15.74
CA ARG A 116 13.72 7.74 -14.66
C ARG A 116 13.78 6.53 -13.74
N LEU A 117 12.62 5.99 -13.34
CA LEU A 117 12.57 4.81 -12.47
C LEU A 117 13.09 3.54 -13.18
N LYS A 118 12.74 3.33 -14.46
CA LYS A 118 13.26 2.24 -15.30
C LYS A 118 14.76 2.35 -15.48
N LYS A 119 15.28 3.57 -15.63
CA LYS A 119 16.73 3.82 -15.68
C LYS A 119 17.41 3.47 -14.35
N VAL A 120 16.87 3.94 -13.23
CA VAL A 120 17.38 3.63 -11.88
C VAL A 120 17.38 2.12 -11.62
N LEU A 121 16.34 1.39 -12.03
CA LEU A 121 16.31 -0.07 -11.95
C LEU A 121 17.38 -0.76 -12.80
N LYS A 122 17.62 -0.28 -14.01
CA LYS A 122 18.63 -0.85 -14.93
C LYS A 122 20.05 -0.60 -14.43
N GLU A 123 20.29 0.59 -13.88
CA GLU A 123 21.59 1.01 -13.38
C GLU A 123 21.89 0.43 -11.99
N ASN A 124 20.86 0.25 -11.15
CA ASN A 124 21.01 -0.17 -9.76
C ASN A 124 20.52 -1.61 -9.53
N ARG A 125 21.40 -2.57 -9.83
CA ARG A 125 21.14 -4.01 -9.63
C ARG A 125 20.90 -4.42 -8.17
N ALA A 126 21.13 -3.52 -7.20
CA ALA A 126 20.83 -3.76 -5.79
C ALA A 126 19.32 -3.71 -5.50
N ILE A 127 18.53 -3.09 -6.38
CA ILE A 127 17.06 -3.05 -6.26
C ILE A 127 16.52 -4.42 -6.68
N THR A 128 16.51 -5.30 -5.70
CA THR A 128 15.98 -6.66 -5.85
C THR A 128 14.73 -6.76 -5.00
N ASP A 129 14.76 -6.31 -3.75
CA ASP A 129 13.62 -6.44 -2.85
C ASP A 129 12.58 -5.32 -2.94
N ALA A 130 11.44 -5.56 -2.30
CA ALA A 130 10.32 -4.65 -2.37
C ALA A 130 10.54 -3.32 -1.65
N ASN A 131 11.38 -3.27 -0.62
CA ASN A 131 11.69 -2.03 0.09
C ASN A 131 12.65 -1.17 -0.73
N SER A 132 13.72 -1.76 -1.27
CA SER A 132 14.64 -1.07 -2.17
C SER A 132 13.94 -0.45 -3.37
N PHE A 133 12.89 -1.10 -3.88
CA PHE A 133 12.10 -0.58 -4.99
C PHE A 133 11.12 0.53 -4.59
N VAL A 134 10.48 0.43 -3.42
CA VAL A 134 9.70 1.55 -2.85
C VAL A 134 10.59 2.77 -2.66
N ASP A 135 11.77 2.59 -2.07
CA ASP A 135 12.72 3.67 -1.83
C ASP A 135 13.17 4.30 -3.16
N ALA A 136 13.47 3.49 -4.18
CA ALA A 136 13.82 3.99 -5.50
C ALA A 136 12.67 4.77 -6.14
N TYR A 137 11.44 4.30 -6.02
CA TYR A 137 10.25 5.00 -6.53
C TYR A 137 10.06 6.35 -5.84
N LEU A 138 10.11 6.39 -4.51
CA LEU A 138 9.92 7.62 -3.74
C LEU A 138 11.02 8.64 -4.01
N ASN A 139 12.26 8.19 -4.26
CA ASN A 139 13.37 9.08 -4.67
C ASN A 139 13.30 9.53 -6.14
N CYS A 140 12.45 8.91 -6.97
CA CYS A 140 12.27 9.29 -8.38
C CYS A 140 11.14 10.29 -8.63
N LYS A 141 10.24 10.49 -7.66
CA LYS A 141 9.23 11.55 -7.66
C LYS A 141 9.89 12.92 -7.43
#